data_AF-A0A2N2BSH1-F1
#
_entry.id   AF-A0A2N2BSH1-F1
#
_cell.length_a   1.000
_cell.length_b   1.000
_cell.length_c   1.000
_cell.angle_alpha   90.00
_cell.angle_beta   90.00
_cell.angle_gamma   90.00
#
_symmetry.space_group_name_H-M   'P 1'
#
loop_
_entity.id
_entity.type
_entity.pdbx_description
1 polymer ?
#
loop_
_entity_poly.entity_id
_entity_poly.type
_entity_poly.pdbx_seq_one_letter_code
_entity_poly.pdbx_strand_id
1 'polypeptide(L)'
;MSVIQNMIQTYNLVYQVEKEYSLEIIVTTDLYQERLKLSNTKCDQAIVKASKQELDDSLKLLVLPDLEDSHYYLLLHEDLFDESQQYGQAIAYEYTRVIDYADIQEKYGVSNLRAAQFPDSACFLFLAEVRAWYRGFNLYYNLISAENKAVLFSYLCGTVPEYESLLSFDLTTHMQGLAEFYGQALAIGSYVNFDVSLPDYLNRHHIHDLLKVIHDNISNISIFENYEVIHEAFEDFILHKSKETEPHVHSHSCNHIHHDH
;
A
#
# COMPACT_ATOMS: atom_id res chain seq x y z
N MET A 1 -1.51 30.12 -1.00
CA MET A 1 -1.89 28.70 -0.94
C MET A 1 -0.63 27.89 -0.71
N SER A 2 -0.63 27.00 0.27
CA SER A 2 0.53 26.15 0.52
C SER A 2 0.66 25.10 -0.59
N VAL A 3 1.88 24.61 -0.83
CA VAL A 3 2.14 23.53 -1.79
C VAL A 3 1.31 22.28 -1.47
N ILE A 4 1.11 22.02 -0.18
CA ILE A 4 0.29 20.92 0.35
C ILE A 4 -1.19 21.06 -0.06
N GLN A 5 -1.76 22.27 0.07
CA GLN A 5 -3.14 22.53 -0.36
C GLN A 5 -3.31 22.33 -1.87
N ASN A 6 -2.34 22.78 -2.68
CA ASN A 6 -2.37 22.58 -4.13
C ASN A 6 -2.36 21.08 -4.47
N MET A 7 -1.56 20.28 -3.75
CA MET A 7 -1.48 18.83 -3.95
C MET A 7 -2.82 18.16 -3.68
N ILE A 8 -3.46 18.45 -2.54
CA ILE A 8 -4.77 17.89 -2.17
C ILE A 8 -5.85 18.31 -3.15
N GLN A 9 -5.88 19.58 -3.56
CA GLN A 9 -6.85 20.04 -4.57
C GLN A 9 -6.65 19.36 -5.92
N THR A 10 -5.40 19.18 -6.34
CA THR A 10 -5.09 18.46 -7.58
C THR A 10 -5.51 16.99 -7.47
N TYR A 11 -5.21 16.36 -6.33
CA TYR A 11 -5.64 14.99 -6.04
C TYR A 11 -7.16 14.86 -6.17
N ASN A 12 -7.93 15.74 -5.51
CA ASN A 12 -9.38 15.72 -5.54
C ASN A 12 -9.94 15.86 -6.94
N LEU A 13 -9.32 16.72 -7.76
CA LEU A 13 -9.70 16.91 -9.15
C LEU A 13 -9.40 15.67 -10.02
N VAL A 14 -8.24 15.05 -9.85
CA VAL A 14 -7.81 13.89 -10.64
C VAL A 14 -8.62 12.64 -10.28
N TYR A 15 -8.83 12.39 -8.99
CA TYR A 15 -9.50 11.18 -8.48
C TYR A 15 -10.96 11.39 -8.08
N GLN A 16 -11.54 12.55 -8.44
CA GLN A 16 -12.96 12.88 -8.26
C GLN A 16 -13.43 12.72 -6.80
N VAL A 17 -12.62 13.19 -5.86
CA VAL A 17 -12.97 13.14 -4.44
C VAL A 17 -13.90 14.30 -4.12
N GLU A 18 -15.17 13.98 -3.86
CA GLU A 18 -16.21 14.99 -3.61
C GLU A 18 -16.35 15.37 -2.12
N LYS A 19 -15.98 14.46 -1.22
CA LYS A 19 -16.11 14.66 0.22
C LYS A 19 -14.90 15.36 0.81
N GLU A 20 -15.16 16.27 1.74
CA GLU A 20 -14.11 16.88 2.54
C GLU A 20 -13.91 16.06 3.82
N TYR A 21 -12.67 15.66 4.06
CA TYR A 21 -12.25 14.93 5.26
C TYR A 21 -11.49 15.86 6.18
N SER A 22 -11.74 15.76 7.49
CA SER A 22 -11.08 16.60 8.49
C SER A 22 -9.62 16.19 8.64
N LEU A 23 -8.77 16.73 7.78
CA LEU A 23 -7.33 16.45 7.73
C LEU A 23 -6.55 17.67 8.21
N GLU A 24 -5.73 17.48 9.23
CA GLU A 24 -4.72 18.43 9.66
C GLU A 24 -3.31 17.93 9.28
N ILE A 25 -2.44 18.85 8.89
CA ILE A 25 -1.10 18.51 8.39
C ILE A 25 -0.08 19.25 9.25
N ILE A 26 0.81 18.49 9.87
CA ILE A 26 1.80 18.99 10.81
C ILE A 26 3.18 18.66 10.23
N VAL A 27 3.94 19.71 9.93
CA VAL A 27 5.36 19.58 9.57
C VAL A 27 6.18 19.70 10.85
N THR A 28 7.06 18.74 11.10
CA THR A 28 7.81 18.62 12.36
C THR A 28 9.21 18.07 12.10
N THR A 29 10.12 18.24 13.07
CA THR A 29 11.43 17.58 13.14
C THR A 29 11.40 16.31 13.99
N ASP A 30 10.26 16.01 14.60
CA ASP A 30 10.11 14.91 15.57
C ASP A 30 8.70 14.33 15.47
N LEU A 31 8.57 13.27 14.67
CA LEU A 31 7.30 12.58 14.48
C LEU A 31 6.84 11.89 15.76
N TYR A 32 7.77 11.36 16.55
CA TYR A 32 7.47 10.65 17.78
C TYR A 32 6.78 11.57 18.80
N GLN A 33 7.32 12.78 19.03
CA GLN A 33 6.73 13.72 19.96
C GLN A 33 5.36 14.21 19.51
N GLU A 34 5.17 14.51 18.22
CA GLU A 34 3.86 14.91 17.71
C GLU A 34 2.85 13.75 17.83
N ARG A 35 3.24 12.53 17.47
CA ARG A 35 2.36 11.36 17.63
C ARG A 35 1.98 11.09 19.09
N LEU A 36 2.89 11.33 20.03
CA LEU A 36 2.63 11.19 21.46
C LEU A 36 1.63 12.22 21.99
N LYS A 37 1.68 13.47 21.50
CA LYS A 37 0.69 14.52 21.84
C LYS A 37 -0.72 14.16 21.38
N LEU A 38 -0.83 13.51 20.23
CA LEU A 38 -2.11 13.07 19.66
C LEU A 38 -2.69 11.81 20.34
N SER A 39 -2.03 11.27 21.37
CA SER A 39 -2.47 10.06 22.06
C SER A 39 -3.46 10.36 23.19
N ASN A 40 -4.73 10.04 22.96
CA ASN A 40 -5.83 10.35 23.90
C ASN A 40 -5.99 9.31 25.02
N THR A 41 -5.47 8.10 24.84
CA THR A 41 -5.59 7.01 25.84
C THR A 41 -4.24 6.50 26.34
N LYS A 42 -4.21 5.94 27.56
CA LYS A 42 -2.99 5.29 28.10
C LYS A 42 -2.52 4.10 27.27
N CYS A 43 -3.45 3.37 26.64
CA CYS A 43 -3.13 2.26 25.76
C CYS A 43 -2.41 2.78 24.51
N ASP A 44 -2.98 3.81 23.86
CA ASP A 44 -2.37 4.44 22.69
C ASP A 44 -0.99 5.03 23.01
N GLN A 45 -0.86 5.73 24.14
CA GLN A 45 0.44 6.24 24.60
C GLN A 45 1.48 5.14 24.81
N ALA A 46 1.06 3.96 25.30
CA ALA A 46 1.98 2.83 25.50
C ALA A 46 2.43 2.24 24.16
N ILE A 47 1.51 2.12 23.19
CA ILE A 47 1.82 1.68 21.83
C ILE A 47 2.82 2.64 21.18
N VAL A 48 2.54 3.96 21.20
CA VAL A 48 3.43 4.98 20.62
C VAL A 48 4.81 4.96 21.26
N LYS A 49 4.90 4.83 22.59
CA LYS A 49 6.18 4.71 23.32
C LYS A 49 6.96 3.47 22.90
N ALA A 50 6.28 2.36 22.62
CA ALA A 50 6.92 1.14 22.16
C ALA A 50 7.44 1.25 20.72
N SER A 51 6.77 2.04 19.87
CA SER A 51 7.16 2.28 18.47
C SER A 51 8.13 3.46 18.27
N LYS A 52 8.83 3.91 19.32
CA LYS A 52 9.70 5.10 19.22
C LYS A 52 10.72 5.00 18.09
N GLN A 53 11.47 3.90 18.01
CA GLN A 53 12.52 3.75 16.99
C GLN A 53 11.95 3.79 15.57
N GLU A 54 10.82 3.12 15.34
CA GLU A 54 10.13 3.13 14.05
C GLU A 54 9.68 4.55 13.64
N LEU A 55 9.21 5.35 14.61
CA LEU A 55 8.80 6.73 14.38
C LEU A 55 9.99 7.67 14.18
N ASP A 56 11.12 7.43 14.86
CA ASP A 56 12.36 8.18 14.68
C ASP A 56 12.98 7.91 13.29
N ASP A 57 12.79 6.70 12.74
CA ASP A 57 13.29 6.30 11.41
C ASP A 57 12.33 6.68 10.26
N SER A 58 11.12 7.19 10.57
CA SER A 58 10.11 7.53 9.57
C SER A 58 10.12 9.02 9.19
N LEU A 59 9.83 9.29 7.92
CA LEU A 59 9.66 10.66 7.40
C LEU A 59 8.20 11.10 7.33
N LYS A 60 7.24 10.18 7.47
CA LYS A 60 5.81 10.48 7.39
C LYS A 60 4.99 9.53 8.26
N LEU A 61 3.87 10.02 8.77
CA LEU A 61 2.91 9.19 9.48
C LEU A 61 1.49 9.73 9.31
N LEU A 62 0.58 8.89 8.82
CA LEU A 62 -0.85 9.14 8.94
C LEU A 62 -1.35 8.64 10.30
N VAL A 63 -1.93 9.54 11.08
CA VAL A 63 -2.63 9.23 12.33
C VAL A 63 -4.12 9.26 12.06
N LEU A 64 -4.77 8.12 12.30
CA LEU A 64 -6.21 7.94 12.07
C LEU A 64 -7.04 8.56 13.21
N PRO A 65 -8.32 8.87 12.99
CA PRO A 65 -9.28 9.25 14.03
C PRO A 65 -9.44 8.23 15.16
N ASP A 66 -9.75 8.71 16.36
CA ASP A 66 -10.19 7.89 17.50
C ASP A 66 -11.53 8.36 18.09
N LEU A 67 -11.91 7.84 19.26
CA LEU A 67 -13.18 8.20 19.90
C LEU A 67 -13.26 9.65 20.38
N GLU A 68 -12.12 10.26 20.69
CA GLU A 68 -12.03 11.60 21.28
C GLU A 68 -11.72 12.66 20.22
N ASP A 69 -11.11 12.24 19.11
CA ASP A 69 -10.72 13.13 18.02
C ASP A 69 -11.04 12.53 16.64
N SER A 70 -11.92 13.20 15.91
CA SER A 70 -12.36 12.79 14.58
C SER A 70 -11.43 13.21 13.45
N HIS A 71 -10.31 13.88 13.74
CA HIS A 71 -9.37 14.34 12.72
C HIS A 71 -8.42 13.23 12.27
N TYR A 72 -8.10 13.28 10.98
CA TYR A 72 -6.90 12.67 10.43
C TYR A 72 -5.75 13.65 10.62
N TYR A 73 -4.59 13.15 11.03
CA TYR A 73 -3.36 13.95 11.07
C TYR A 73 -2.31 13.35 10.15
N LEU A 74 -1.78 14.15 9.23
CA LEU A 74 -0.61 13.79 8.46
C LEU A 74 0.61 14.50 9.06
N LEU A 75 1.45 13.72 9.74
CA LEU A 75 2.73 14.18 10.27
C LEU A 75 3.80 14.01 9.18
N LEU A 76 4.51 15.08 8.85
CA LEU A 76 5.58 15.09 7.84
C LEU A 76 6.87 15.59 8.47
N HIS A 77 7.96 14.87 8.25
CA HIS A 77 9.28 15.35 8.61
C HIS A 77 9.72 16.47 7.67
N GLU A 78 10.40 17.50 8.18
CA GLU A 78 10.83 18.64 7.37
C GLU A 78 11.80 18.25 6.23
N ASP A 79 12.63 17.22 6.44
CA ASP A 79 13.53 16.63 5.42
C ASP A 79 12.83 16.25 4.10
N LEU A 80 11.51 15.99 4.11
CA LEU A 80 10.75 15.72 2.88
C LEU A 80 10.69 16.95 1.94
N PHE A 81 10.91 18.15 2.46
CA PHE A 81 10.79 19.42 1.76
C PHE A 81 12.12 19.99 1.27
N ASP A 82 13.25 19.56 1.86
CA ASP A 82 14.51 20.26 1.67
C ASP A 82 15.15 20.02 0.29
N GLU A 83 15.11 18.82 -0.31
CA GLU A 83 15.76 18.62 -1.63
C GLU A 83 15.12 17.60 -2.59
N SER A 84 14.19 16.75 -2.15
CA SER A 84 13.81 15.55 -2.91
C SER A 84 12.48 15.63 -3.68
N GLN A 85 11.69 16.69 -3.51
CA GLN A 85 10.26 16.77 -3.94
C GLN A 85 9.41 15.56 -3.51
N GLN A 86 9.91 14.69 -2.61
CA GLN A 86 9.23 13.47 -2.17
C GLN A 86 8.00 13.78 -1.34
N TYR A 87 7.91 15.00 -0.77
CA TYR A 87 6.70 15.46 -0.10
C TYR A 87 5.45 15.33 -1.00
N GLY A 88 5.58 15.52 -2.33
CA GLY A 88 4.44 15.44 -3.24
C GLY A 88 3.88 14.02 -3.33
N GLN A 89 4.78 13.04 -3.47
CA GLN A 89 4.44 11.62 -3.41
C GLN A 89 3.90 11.23 -2.03
N ALA A 90 4.55 11.68 -0.95
CA ALA A 90 4.17 11.36 0.42
C ALA A 90 2.75 11.85 0.75
N ILE A 91 2.42 13.09 0.40
CA ILE A 91 1.09 13.67 0.62
C ILE A 91 0.05 12.91 -0.20
N ALA A 92 0.29 12.67 -1.49
CA ALA A 92 -0.66 11.96 -2.34
C ALA A 92 -0.90 10.51 -1.89
N TYR A 93 0.15 9.83 -1.43
CA TYR A 93 0.10 8.50 -0.85
C TYR A 93 -0.76 8.49 0.43
N GLU A 94 -0.45 9.33 1.42
CA GLU A 94 -1.17 9.31 2.71
C GLU A 94 -2.60 9.84 2.55
N TYR A 95 -2.83 10.80 1.64
CA TYR A 95 -4.17 11.30 1.38
C TYR A 95 -5.07 10.25 0.70
N THR A 96 -4.50 9.36 -0.13
CA THR A 96 -5.24 8.17 -0.62
C THR A 96 -5.70 7.30 0.54
N ARG A 97 -4.83 7.08 1.53
CA ARG A 97 -5.16 6.29 2.71
C ARG A 97 -6.22 6.99 3.56
N VAL A 98 -6.20 8.31 3.71
CA VAL A 98 -7.27 9.08 4.38
C VAL A 98 -8.63 8.74 3.77
N ILE A 99 -8.73 8.78 2.44
CA ILE A 99 -9.99 8.50 1.71
C ILE A 99 -10.42 7.04 1.93
N ASP A 100 -9.50 6.09 1.72
CA ASP A 100 -9.81 4.67 1.84
C ASP A 100 -10.19 4.29 3.30
N TYR A 101 -9.57 4.90 4.32
CA TYR A 101 -9.94 4.72 5.72
C TYR A 101 -11.24 5.44 6.10
N ALA A 102 -11.57 6.56 5.45
CA ALA A 102 -12.86 7.22 5.67
C ALA A 102 -14.01 6.36 5.13
N ASP A 103 -13.80 5.71 3.98
CA ASP A 103 -14.73 4.72 3.44
C ASP A 103 -15.00 3.58 4.46
N ILE A 104 -14.01 3.16 5.27
CA ILE A 104 -14.23 2.19 6.37
C ILE A 104 -15.21 2.73 7.40
N GLN A 105 -15.03 3.98 7.85
CA GLN A 105 -15.91 4.57 8.87
C GLN A 105 -17.35 4.58 8.38
N GLU A 106 -17.56 4.88 7.10
CA GLU A 106 -18.88 4.90 6.48
C GLU A 106 -19.48 3.50 6.31
N LYS A 107 -18.71 2.54 5.78
CA LYS A 107 -19.20 1.18 5.53
C LYS A 107 -19.48 0.41 6.80
N TYR A 108 -18.57 0.48 7.77
CA TYR A 108 -18.61 -0.34 8.98
C TYR A 108 -19.07 0.41 10.24
N GLY A 109 -19.30 1.72 10.16
CA GLY A 109 -19.74 2.53 11.29
C GLY A 109 -18.69 2.64 12.41
N VAL A 110 -17.41 2.55 12.05
CA VAL A 110 -16.30 2.51 13.02
C VAL A 110 -15.88 3.92 13.42
N SER A 111 -16.10 4.29 14.67
CA SER A 111 -15.69 5.59 15.22
C SER A 111 -14.21 5.65 15.59
N ASN A 112 -13.63 4.55 16.08
CA ASN A 112 -12.21 4.48 16.45
C ASN A 112 -11.41 3.69 15.43
N LEU A 113 -10.82 4.37 14.46
CA LEU A 113 -10.00 3.72 13.44
C LEU A 113 -8.64 3.24 13.97
N ARG A 114 -8.11 3.84 15.04
CA ARG A 114 -6.82 3.42 15.64
C ARG A 114 -6.87 2.03 16.29
N ALA A 115 -8.04 1.63 16.77
CA ALA A 115 -8.24 0.34 17.44
C ALA A 115 -9.25 -0.57 16.70
N ALA A 116 -9.62 -0.20 15.48
CA ALA A 116 -10.63 -0.89 14.71
C ALA A 116 -10.23 -2.33 14.38
N GLN A 117 -11.19 -3.25 14.52
CA GLN A 117 -11.18 -4.53 13.83
C GLN A 117 -12.47 -4.61 13.01
N PHE A 118 -12.35 -5.00 11.76
CA PHE A 118 -13.48 -5.12 10.84
C PHE A 118 -13.29 -6.36 9.97
N PRO A 119 -14.39 -6.92 9.41
CA PRO A 119 -14.30 -8.03 8.46
C PRO A 119 -13.35 -7.68 7.31
N ASP A 120 -12.63 -8.68 6.82
CA ASP A 120 -11.82 -8.57 5.60
C ASP A 120 -10.66 -7.56 5.72
N SER A 121 -10.23 -7.23 6.94
CA SER A 121 -9.20 -6.22 7.22
C SER A 121 -7.89 -6.48 6.48
N ALA A 122 -7.51 -7.75 6.29
CA ALA A 122 -6.31 -8.11 5.54
C ALA A 122 -6.41 -7.72 4.06
N CYS A 123 -7.54 -8.02 3.41
CA CYS A 123 -7.79 -7.63 2.03
C CYS A 123 -7.85 -6.11 1.89
N PHE A 124 -8.54 -5.43 2.81
CA PHE A 124 -8.60 -3.96 2.82
C PHE A 124 -7.19 -3.35 2.92
N LEU A 125 -6.39 -3.77 3.90
CA LEU A 125 -5.06 -3.20 4.13
C LEU A 125 -4.16 -3.40 2.91
N PHE A 126 -4.24 -4.59 2.30
CA PHE A 126 -3.53 -4.88 1.06
C PHE A 126 -3.97 -3.96 -0.09
N LEU A 127 -5.28 -3.86 -0.34
CA LEU A 127 -5.82 -3.04 -1.43
C LEU A 127 -5.55 -1.54 -1.22
N ALA A 128 -5.71 -1.04 0.01
CA ALA A 128 -5.44 0.35 0.37
C ALA A 128 -3.97 0.71 0.15
N GLU A 129 -3.05 -0.22 0.45
CA GLU A 129 -1.63 -0.04 0.18
C GLU A 129 -1.35 0.03 -1.33
N VAL A 130 -1.88 -0.93 -2.13
CA VAL A 130 -1.72 -0.90 -3.59
C VAL A 130 -2.26 0.42 -4.16
N ARG A 131 -3.45 0.86 -3.72
CA ARG A 131 -4.07 2.11 -4.16
C ARG A 131 -3.26 3.33 -3.79
N ALA A 132 -2.70 3.39 -2.57
CA ALA A 132 -1.88 4.50 -2.11
C ALA A 132 -0.59 4.63 -2.94
N TRP A 133 0.09 3.52 -3.22
CA TRP A 133 1.25 3.50 -4.13
C TRP A 133 0.85 3.90 -5.54
N TYR A 134 -0.20 3.29 -6.10
CA TYR A 134 -0.69 3.58 -7.43
C TYR A 134 -1.02 5.07 -7.60
N ARG A 135 -1.94 5.59 -6.80
CA ARG A 135 -2.43 6.97 -6.94
C ARG A 135 -1.37 8.00 -6.56
N GLY A 136 -0.59 7.72 -5.52
CA GLY A 136 0.48 8.58 -5.04
C GLY A 136 1.59 8.76 -6.08
N PHE A 137 2.09 7.65 -6.63
CA PHE A 137 3.13 7.71 -7.66
C PHE A 137 2.61 8.22 -8.99
N ASN A 138 1.40 7.83 -9.40
CA ASN A 138 0.82 8.32 -10.64
C ASN A 138 0.66 9.84 -10.60
N LEU A 139 0.17 10.41 -9.50
CA LEU A 139 0.08 11.87 -9.35
C LEU A 139 1.47 12.51 -9.32
N TYR A 140 2.41 11.95 -8.54
CA TYR A 140 3.77 12.43 -8.47
C TYR A 140 4.44 12.51 -9.85
N TYR A 141 4.41 11.42 -10.62
CA TYR A 141 5.02 11.37 -11.97
C TYR A 141 4.41 12.38 -12.94
N ASN A 142 3.10 12.59 -12.88
CA ASN A 142 2.42 13.59 -13.70
C ASN A 142 2.74 15.03 -13.28
N LEU A 143 3.04 15.27 -12.01
CA LEU A 143 3.37 16.62 -11.50
C LEU A 143 4.82 17.02 -11.75
N ILE A 144 5.77 16.08 -11.63
CA ILE A 144 7.20 16.39 -11.81
C ILE A 144 7.64 16.40 -13.29
N SER A 145 6.73 16.13 -14.23
CA SER A 145 7.01 16.03 -15.68
C SER A 145 8.31 15.28 -15.94
N ALA A 146 8.39 14.02 -15.48
CA ALA A 146 9.59 13.23 -15.67
C ALA A 146 9.78 12.94 -17.17
N GLU A 147 10.55 13.80 -17.86
CA GLU A 147 10.93 13.69 -19.27
C GLU A 147 11.73 12.41 -19.59
N ASN A 148 11.92 11.53 -18.61
CA ASN A 148 12.75 10.35 -18.71
C ASN A 148 11.97 9.07 -18.41
N LYS A 149 10.92 8.79 -19.21
CA LYS A 149 10.16 7.54 -19.19
C LYS A 149 11.06 6.29 -19.18
N ALA A 150 12.23 6.36 -19.85
CA ALA A 150 13.22 5.30 -19.88
C ALA A 150 13.90 5.04 -18.52
N VAL A 151 14.12 6.08 -17.70
CA VAL A 151 14.67 5.94 -16.35
C VAL A 151 13.67 5.28 -15.41
N LEU A 152 12.39 5.66 -15.48
CA LEU A 152 11.33 5.02 -14.68
C LEU A 152 11.15 3.55 -15.04
N PHE A 153 11.19 3.22 -16.33
CA PHE A 153 11.18 1.84 -16.79
C PHE A 153 12.40 1.06 -16.28
N SER A 154 13.60 1.63 -16.38
CA SER A 154 14.84 0.99 -15.91
C SER A 154 14.84 0.79 -14.39
N TYR A 155 14.29 1.75 -13.63
CA TYR A 155 14.12 1.65 -12.19
C TYR A 155 13.22 0.46 -11.83
N LEU A 156 12.06 0.34 -12.49
CA LEU A 156 11.16 -0.78 -12.27
C LEU A 156 11.82 -2.13 -12.57
N CYS A 157 12.51 -2.25 -13.71
CA CYS A 157 13.28 -3.46 -14.03
C CYS A 157 14.33 -3.79 -12.96
N GLY A 158 14.93 -2.78 -12.32
CA GLY A 158 15.87 -2.95 -11.22
C GLY A 158 15.24 -3.46 -9.91
N THR A 159 13.96 -3.17 -9.67
CA THR A 159 13.21 -3.66 -8.49
C THR A 159 12.67 -5.08 -8.66
N VAL A 160 12.57 -5.58 -9.91
CA VAL A 160 12.05 -6.93 -10.19
C VAL A 160 12.79 -8.01 -9.41
N PRO A 161 14.14 -8.10 -9.38
CA PRO A 161 14.87 -9.14 -8.61
C PRO A 161 14.55 -9.17 -7.11
N GLU A 162 14.39 -7.99 -6.48
CA GLU A 162 14.00 -7.90 -5.06
C GLU A 162 12.60 -8.45 -4.85
N TYR A 163 11.70 -8.17 -5.80
CA TYR A 163 10.37 -8.72 -5.82
C TYR A 163 10.35 -10.23 -6.11
N GLU A 164 11.17 -10.74 -7.03
CA GLU A 164 11.31 -12.20 -7.25
C GLU A 164 11.73 -12.91 -5.96
N SER A 165 12.66 -12.29 -5.22
CA SER A 165 13.07 -12.76 -3.90
C SER A 165 11.89 -12.79 -2.93
N LEU A 166 11.14 -11.69 -2.78
CA LEU A 166 9.95 -11.61 -1.91
C LEU A 166 8.89 -12.66 -2.26
N LEU A 167 8.67 -12.90 -3.55
CA LEU A 167 7.70 -13.87 -4.02
C LEU A 167 8.13 -15.33 -3.86
N SER A 168 9.44 -15.56 -3.77
CA SER A 168 10.00 -16.90 -3.50
C SER A 168 9.88 -17.32 -2.03
N PHE A 169 9.54 -16.39 -1.13
CA PHE A 169 9.29 -16.64 0.29
C PHE A 169 7.79 -16.75 0.60
N ASP A 170 7.47 -17.01 1.87
CA ASP A 170 6.10 -17.11 2.36
C ASP A 170 5.33 -15.79 2.12
N LEU A 171 4.62 -15.66 0.99
CA LEU A 171 3.92 -14.43 0.55
C LEU A 171 3.03 -13.73 1.59
N THR A 172 2.58 -14.42 2.63
CA THR A 172 1.72 -13.89 3.71
C THR A 172 2.52 -12.98 4.62
N THR A 173 3.82 -13.24 4.79
CA THR A 173 4.74 -12.35 5.51
C THR A 173 5.26 -11.20 4.62
N HIS A 174 4.93 -11.20 3.32
CA HIS A 174 5.43 -10.22 2.35
C HIS A 174 4.32 -9.47 1.59
N MET A 175 3.06 -9.55 2.04
CA MET A 175 1.92 -8.89 1.40
C MET A 175 2.10 -7.37 1.28
N GLN A 176 2.77 -6.75 2.26
CA GLN A 176 3.11 -5.33 2.18
C GLN A 176 4.05 -5.05 1.00
N GLY A 177 5.23 -5.67 0.94
CA GLY A 177 6.17 -5.47 -0.16
C GLY A 177 5.58 -5.79 -1.54
N LEU A 178 4.69 -6.78 -1.61
CA LEU A 178 3.89 -7.06 -2.80
C LEU A 178 2.98 -5.90 -3.20
N ALA A 179 2.26 -5.32 -2.24
CA ALA A 179 1.38 -4.18 -2.50
C ALA A 179 2.16 -2.96 -2.99
N GLU A 180 3.30 -2.66 -2.35
CA GLU A 180 4.18 -1.55 -2.69
C GLU A 180 4.68 -1.69 -4.14
N PHE A 181 5.27 -2.84 -4.48
CA PHE A 181 5.76 -3.13 -5.81
C PHE A 181 4.65 -3.05 -6.86
N TYR A 182 3.51 -3.69 -6.60
CA TYR A 182 2.45 -3.77 -7.59
C TYR A 182 1.78 -2.42 -7.84
N GLY A 183 1.51 -1.65 -6.78
CA GLY A 183 0.99 -0.29 -6.91
C GLY A 183 1.93 0.61 -7.69
N GLN A 184 3.24 0.51 -7.44
CA GLN A 184 4.25 1.24 -8.20
C GLN A 184 4.32 0.82 -9.67
N ALA A 185 4.25 -0.48 -9.95
CA ALA A 185 4.24 -1.02 -11.32
C ALA A 185 3.03 -0.50 -12.11
N LEU A 186 1.84 -0.49 -11.51
CA LEU A 186 0.62 0.07 -12.11
C LEU A 186 0.76 1.57 -12.39
N ALA A 187 1.37 2.34 -11.49
CA ALA A 187 1.59 3.77 -11.66
C ALA A 187 2.53 4.07 -12.83
N ILE A 188 3.64 3.32 -12.92
CA ILE A 188 4.61 3.44 -14.02
C ILE A 188 3.96 3.04 -15.35
N GLY A 189 3.21 1.93 -15.38
CA GLY A 189 2.49 1.48 -16.59
C GLY A 189 1.51 2.54 -17.10
N SER A 190 0.73 3.13 -16.18
CA SER A 190 -0.20 4.23 -16.49
C SER A 190 0.50 5.48 -17.01
N TYR A 191 1.64 5.88 -16.41
CA TYR A 191 2.38 7.07 -16.81
C TYR A 191 3.13 6.91 -18.14
N VAL A 192 3.81 5.78 -18.33
CA VAL A 192 4.58 5.50 -19.55
C VAL A 192 3.65 5.22 -20.72
N ASN A 193 2.41 4.78 -20.46
CA ASN A 193 1.47 4.23 -21.45
C ASN A 193 2.05 2.99 -22.13
N PHE A 194 2.63 2.11 -21.32
CA PHE A 194 3.25 0.85 -21.73
C PHE A 194 2.92 -0.21 -20.71
N ASP A 195 2.46 -1.38 -21.16
CA ASP A 195 2.24 -2.52 -20.28
C ASP A 195 3.59 -2.99 -19.75
N VAL A 196 3.84 -2.71 -18.47
CA VAL A 196 4.96 -3.34 -17.78
C VAL A 196 4.64 -4.82 -17.72
N SER A 197 5.25 -5.59 -18.62
CA SER A 197 5.17 -7.04 -18.61
C SER A 197 5.84 -7.54 -17.33
N LEU A 198 5.03 -7.98 -16.36
CA LEU A 198 5.52 -8.80 -15.27
C LEU A 198 6.18 -10.07 -15.86
N PRO A 199 7.28 -10.58 -15.26
CA PRO A 199 7.88 -11.83 -15.69
C PRO A 199 6.84 -12.95 -15.91
N ASP A 200 6.96 -13.70 -17.02
CA ASP A 200 5.97 -14.70 -17.45
C ASP A 200 5.60 -15.75 -16.40
N TYR A 201 6.53 -16.08 -15.50
CA TYR A 201 6.27 -17.05 -14.45
C TYR A 201 5.36 -16.48 -13.35
N LEU A 202 5.28 -15.15 -13.18
CA LEU A 202 4.29 -14.49 -12.32
C LEU A 202 2.89 -14.62 -12.89
N ASN A 203 2.76 -14.60 -14.22
CA ASN A 203 1.49 -14.89 -14.89
C ASN A 203 1.03 -16.34 -14.69
N ARG A 204 1.92 -17.22 -14.23
CA ARG A 204 1.63 -18.63 -13.92
C ARG A 204 1.47 -18.88 -12.42
N HIS A 205 1.77 -17.89 -11.59
CA HIS A 205 1.63 -17.98 -10.14
C HIS A 205 0.18 -17.68 -9.74
N HIS A 206 -0.34 -18.34 -8.70
CA HIS A 206 -1.73 -18.17 -8.23
C HIS A 206 -2.06 -16.73 -7.77
N ILE A 207 -1.04 -15.89 -7.60
CA ILE A 207 -1.19 -14.45 -7.31
C ILE A 207 -1.71 -13.67 -8.51
N HIS A 208 -1.52 -14.17 -9.74
CA HIS A 208 -1.88 -13.46 -10.97
C HIS A 208 -3.36 -13.09 -11.02
N ASP A 209 -4.24 -14.01 -10.61
CA ASP A 209 -5.69 -13.78 -10.65
C ASP A 209 -6.09 -12.63 -9.71
N LEU A 210 -5.53 -12.59 -8.50
CA LEU A 210 -5.71 -11.47 -7.57
C LEU A 210 -5.20 -10.15 -8.17
N LEU A 211 -3.97 -10.14 -8.70
CA LEU A 211 -3.38 -8.93 -9.27
C LEU A 211 -4.19 -8.41 -10.45
N LYS A 212 -4.69 -9.30 -11.31
CA LYS A 212 -5.53 -8.92 -12.45
C LYS A 212 -6.85 -8.28 -11.99
N VAL A 213 -7.54 -8.89 -11.03
CA VAL A 213 -8.78 -8.31 -10.47
C VAL A 213 -8.50 -6.95 -9.85
N ILE A 214 -7.36 -6.77 -9.18
CA ILE A 214 -6.95 -5.46 -8.66
C ILE A 214 -6.69 -4.46 -9.77
N HIS A 215 -5.95 -4.82 -10.83
CA HIS A 215 -5.70 -3.95 -11.97
C HIS A 215 -6.99 -3.37 -12.53
N ASP A 216 -7.98 -4.23 -12.77
CA ASP A 216 -9.25 -3.86 -13.40
C ASP A 216 -10.08 -2.90 -12.52
N ASN A 217 -9.77 -2.81 -11.22
CA ASN A 217 -10.53 -2.03 -10.23
C ASN A 217 -9.70 -0.93 -9.52
N ILE A 218 -8.41 -0.80 -9.82
CA ILE A 218 -7.51 0.09 -9.05
C ILE A 218 -7.89 1.57 -9.18
N SER A 219 -8.51 1.94 -10.30
CA SER A 219 -8.95 3.30 -10.59
C SER A 219 -10.34 3.63 -10.05
N ASN A 220 -11.06 2.67 -9.45
CA ASN A 220 -12.39 2.90 -8.86
C ASN A 220 -12.32 4.02 -7.83
N ILE A 221 -13.34 4.89 -7.77
CA ILE A 221 -13.33 6.08 -6.91
C ILE A 221 -13.24 5.64 -5.45
N SER A 222 -14.19 4.82 -5.01
CA SER A 222 -14.21 4.20 -3.68
C SER A 222 -13.40 2.91 -3.67
N ILE A 223 -12.77 2.60 -2.54
CA ILE A 223 -12.12 1.30 -2.32
C ILE A 223 -13.12 0.15 -2.23
N PHE A 224 -14.40 0.44 -1.91
CA PHE A 224 -15.43 -0.58 -1.78
C PHE A 224 -16.19 -0.90 -3.06
N GLU A 225 -15.91 -0.20 -4.15
CA GLU A 225 -16.49 -0.51 -5.46
C GLU A 225 -15.91 -1.83 -5.99
N ASN A 226 -16.78 -2.80 -6.28
CA ASN A 226 -16.44 -4.18 -6.66
C ASN A 226 -15.60 -4.94 -5.61
N TYR A 227 -15.64 -4.52 -4.35
CA TYR A 227 -14.82 -5.10 -3.29
C TYR A 227 -15.13 -6.57 -3.02
N GLU A 228 -16.36 -7.02 -3.22
CA GLU A 228 -16.71 -8.43 -3.06
C GLU A 228 -15.90 -9.34 -4.02
N VAL A 229 -15.71 -8.89 -5.27
CA VAL A 229 -14.93 -9.63 -6.28
C VAL A 229 -13.44 -9.62 -5.93
N ILE A 230 -12.92 -8.48 -5.48
CA ILE A 230 -11.52 -8.36 -5.04
C ILE A 230 -11.27 -9.25 -3.81
N HIS A 231 -12.21 -9.24 -2.86
CA HIS A 231 -12.14 -10.04 -1.64
C HIS A 231 -12.18 -11.54 -1.93
N GLU A 232 -13.06 -11.99 -2.82
CA GLU A 232 -13.10 -13.40 -3.25
C GLU A 232 -11.76 -13.84 -3.87
N ALA A 233 -11.19 -13.04 -4.78
CA ALA A 233 -9.88 -13.32 -5.37
C ALA A 233 -8.75 -13.33 -4.33
N PHE A 234 -8.85 -12.48 -3.31
CA PHE A 234 -7.88 -12.42 -2.21
C PHE A 234 -7.95 -13.67 -1.34
N GLU A 235 -9.15 -14.07 -0.91
CA GLU A 235 -9.37 -15.28 -0.11
C GLU A 235 -8.96 -16.54 -0.88
N ASP A 236 -9.26 -16.61 -2.18
CA ASP A 236 -8.82 -17.70 -3.04
C ASP A 236 -7.29 -17.79 -3.11
N PHE A 237 -6.60 -16.65 -3.24
CA PHE A 237 -5.14 -16.60 -3.21
C PHE A 237 -4.58 -17.15 -1.88
N ILE A 238 -5.13 -16.69 -0.74
CA ILE A 238 -4.73 -17.15 0.59
C ILE A 238 -4.98 -18.66 0.76
N LEU A 239 -6.14 -19.14 0.28
CA LEU A 239 -6.54 -20.54 0.38
C LEU A 239 -5.67 -21.46 -0.49
N HIS A 240 -5.37 -21.10 -1.74
CA HIS A 240 -4.52 -21.91 -2.63
C HIS A 240 -3.11 -22.03 -2.09
N LYS A 241 -2.56 -20.93 -1.58
CA LYS A 241 -1.22 -20.91 -0.98
C LYS A 241 -1.13 -21.78 0.29
N SER A 242 -2.15 -21.75 1.15
CA SER A 242 -2.18 -22.58 2.36
C SER A 242 -2.13 -24.10 2.09
N LYS A 243 -2.42 -24.52 0.85
CA LYS A 243 -2.32 -25.91 0.40
C LYS A 243 -0.96 -26.26 -0.19
N GLU A 244 -0.22 -25.29 -0.74
CA GLU A 244 1.13 -25.48 -1.29
C GLU A 244 2.21 -25.52 -0.21
N THR A 245 1.92 -25.07 1.02
CA THR A 245 2.81 -25.18 2.18
C THR A 245 2.71 -26.52 2.92
N GLU A 246 1.86 -27.46 2.49
CA GLU A 246 2.02 -28.86 2.88
C GLU A 246 3.31 -29.39 2.23
N PRO A 247 4.23 -30.03 2.99
CA PRO A 247 5.47 -30.50 2.41
C PRO A 247 5.14 -31.53 1.33
N HIS A 248 5.39 -31.18 0.07
CA HIS A 248 5.52 -32.17 -0.98
C HIS A 248 6.70 -33.06 -0.63
N VAL A 249 6.42 -34.15 0.07
CA VAL A 249 7.35 -35.27 0.20
C VAL A 249 7.56 -35.78 -1.22
N HIS A 250 8.63 -35.33 -1.87
CA HIS A 250 9.14 -36.00 -3.05
C HIS A 250 9.57 -37.40 -2.62
N SER A 251 8.63 -38.36 -2.63
CA SER A 251 8.94 -39.77 -2.53
C SER A 251 9.55 -40.20 -3.86
N HIS A 252 10.82 -39.82 -4.09
CA HIS A 252 11.65 -40.51 -5.06
C HIS A 252 12.05 -41.86 -4.45
N SER A 253 11.14 -42.84 -4.52
CA SER A 253 11.53 -44.24 -4.46
C SER A 253 12.20 -44.59 -5.81
N CYS A 254 13.51 -44.33 -5.90
CA CYS A 254 14.33 -44.93 -6.94
C CYS A 254 14.37 -46.44 -6.73
N ASN A 255 13.46 -47.17 -7.39
CA ASN A 255 13.58 -48.60 -7.60
C ASN A 255 14.68 -48.85 -8.66
N HIS A 256 15.93 -48.90 -8.23
CA HIS A 256 16.97 -49.56 -9.01
C HIS A 256 17.04 -51.02 -8.59
N ILE A 257 16.38 -51.87 -9.38
CA ILE A 257 16.63 -53.30 -9.40
C ILE A 257 18.01 -53.49 -10.04
N HIS A 258 19.01 -53.86 -9.26
CA HIS A 258 20.27 -54.36 -9.78
C HIS A 258 20.04 -55.78 -10.33
N HIS A 259 20.17 -55.95 -11.63
CA HIS A 259 20.37 -57.26 -12.25
C HIS A 259 21.87 -57.57 -12.26
N ASP A 260 22.26 -58.57 -11.48
CA ASP A 260 23.59 -59.18 -11.52
C ASP A 260 23.78 -59.97 -12.82
N HIS A 261 24.89 -59.71 -13.52
CA HIS A 261 25.53 -60.60 -14.49
C HIS A 261 27.05 -60.50 -14.37
#